data_AF-A0A412RKN1-F1
#
_entry.id   AF-A0A412RKN1-F1
#
_cell.length_a   1.000
_cell.length_b   1.000
_cell.length_c   1.000
_cell.angle_alpha   90.00
_cell.angle_beta   90.00
_cell.angle_gamma   90.00
#
_symmetry.space_group_name_H-M   'P 1'
#
loop_
_entity.id
_entity.type
_entity.pdbx_description
1 polymer ?
#
loop_
_entity_poly.entity_id
_entity_poly.type
_entity_poly.pdbx_seq_one_letter_code
_entity_poly.pdbx_strand_id
1 'polypeptide(L)'
;MNRAEFYQMIGTGIRRYLPMGYQEYQVHIKEAEISGEKNALLVMEKEGIKNMPVMSLETYLDRVKGGEDEKAVLIDIAVDYARMVSIQRRSQHRQMAR
;
A
#
# COMPACT_ATOMS: atom_id res chain seq x y z
N MET A 1 -18.97 -0.44 -3.82
CA MET A 1 -17.86 0.31 -4.44
C MET A 1 -17.20 -0.54 -5.52
N ASN A 2 -16.88 0.06 -6.66
CA ASN A 2 -16.14 -0.60 -7.75
C ASN A 2 -14.61 -0.39 -7.63
N ARG A 3 -13.83 -1.06 -8.49
CA ARG A 3 -12.37 -1.03 -8.46
C ARG A 3 -11.79 0.38 -8.69
N ALA A 4 -12.38 1.16 -9.58
CA ALA A 4 -11.92 2.52 -9.88
C ALA A 4 -12.18 3.49 -8.72
N GLU A 5 -13.36 3.40 -8.10
CA GLU A 5 -13.71 4.17 -6.90
C GLU A 5 -12.75 3.84 -5.75
N PHE A 6 -12.46 2.55 -5.54
CA PHE A 6 -11.50 2.09 -4.53
C PHE A 6 -10.10 2.68 -4.74
N TYR A 7 -9.64 2.74 -5.99
CA TYR A 7 -8.34 3.33 -6.31
C TYR A 7 -8.30 4.84 -6.05
N GLN A 8 -9.36 5.56 -6.43
CA GLN A 8 -9.47 6.99 -6.16
C GLN A 8 -9.48 7.28 -4.65
N MET A 9 -10.21 6.46 -3.89
CA MET A 9 -10.24 6.53 -2.43
C MET A 9 -8.83 6.36 -1.84
N ILE A 10 -8.06 5.38 -2.29
CA ILE A 10 -6.67 5.18 -1.84
C ILE A 10 -5.80 6.37 -2.23
N GLY A 11 -5.79 6.79 -3.50
CA GLY A 11 -4.90 7.84 -4.01
C GLY A 11 -5.09 9.20 -3.32
N THR A 12 -6.30 9.47 -2.85
CA THR A 12 -6.66 10.74 -2.18
C THR A 12 -6.64 10.65 -0.66
N GLY A 13 -6.91 9.48 -0.08
CA GLY A 13 -7.17 9.32 1.36
C GLY A 13 -6.02 8.73 2.17
N ILE A 14 -5.30 7.75 1.63
CA ILE A 14 -4.42 6.87 2.44
C ILE A 14 -3.32 7.64 3.17
N ARG A 15 -2.79 8.71 2.57
CA ARG A 15 -1.69 9.52 3.13
C ARG A 15 -2.00 10.09 4.51
N ARG A 16 -3.27 10.36 4.81
CA ARG A 16 -3.70 10.90 6.13
C ARG A 16 -3.51 9.90 7.27
N TYR A 17 -3.45 8.62 6.96
CA TYR A 17 -3.34 7.53 7.93
C TYR A 17 -1.93 6.93 7.99
N LEU A 18 -1.02 7.39 7.13
CA LEU A 18 0.38 6.99 7.19
C LEU A 18 1.11 7.69 8.34
N PRO A 19 2.13 7.05 8.94
CA PRO A 19 3.01 7.74 9.88
C PRO A 19 3.64 8.99 9.24
N MET A 20 3.87 10.05 10.02
CA MET A 20 4.32 11.38 9.55
C MET A 20 5.43 11.31 8.50
N GLY A 21 6.45 10.48 8.70
CA GLY A 21 7.57 10.34 7.77
C GLY A 21 7.22 9.79 6.38
N TYR A 22 6.04 9.19 6.20
CA TYR A 22 5.57 8.60 4.94
C TYR A 22 4.47 9.39 4.24
N GLN A 23 3.92 10.44 4.87
CA GLN A 23 2.79 11.20 4.31
C GLN A 23 3.17 11.96 3.03
N GLU A 24 4.46 12.30 2.89
CA GLU A 24 5.02 12.98 1.71
C GLU A 24 5.25 12.05 0.51
N TYR A 25 5.15 10.73 0.70
CA TYR A 25 5.42 9.79 -0.37
C TYR A 25 4.29 9.85 -1.41
N GLN A 26 4.66 9.78 -2.68
CA GLN A 26 3.72 9.66 -3.77
C GLN A 26 3.09 8.26 -3.73
N VAL A 27 1.77 8.23 -3.81
CA VAL A 27 0.98 7.00 -3.82
C VAL A 27 0.67 6.62 -5.25
N HIS A 28 1.10 5.43 -5.65
CA HIS A 28 0.87 4.87 -6.98
C HIS A 28 0.11 3.56 -6.86
N ILE A 29 -0.86 3.36 -7.75
CA ILE A 29 -1.54 2.09 -7.93
C ILE A 29 -1.20 1.59 -9.32
N LYS A 30 -0.52 0.46 -9.38
CA LYS A 30 -0.09 -0.20 -10.63
C LYS A 30 -0.92 -1.46 -10.81
N GLU A 31 -1.40 -1.71 -12.02
CA GLU A 31 -2.01 -2.99 -12.34
C GLU A 31 -0.95 -3.93 -12.91
N ALA A 32 -0.92 -5.16 -12.42
CA ALA A 32 -0.04 -6.21 -12.92
C ALA A 32 -0.85 -7.49 -13.13
N GLU A 33 -0.56 -8.20 -14.20
CA GLU A 33 -1.12 -9.54 -14.41
C GLU A 33 -0.24 -10.56 -13.68
N ILE A 34 -0.81 -11.23 -12.69
CA ILE A 34 -0.15 -12.27 -11.90
C ILE A 34 -0.99 -13.53 -12.03
N SER A 35 -0.39 -14.59 -12.56
CA SER A 35 -1.07 -15.88 -12.78
C SER A 35 -2.36 -15.79 -13.61
N GLY A 36 -2.42 -14.87 -14.57
CA GLY A 36 -3.60 -14.64 -15.43
C GLY A 36 -4.68 -13.74 -14.81
N GLU A 37 -4.46 -13.24 -13.60
CA GLU A 37 -5.38 -12.33 -12.91
C GLU A 37 -4.80 -10.91 -12.80
N LYS A 38 -5.62 -9.91 -13.13
CA LYS A 38 -5.26 -8.51 -12.96
C LYS A 38 -5.29 -8.12 -11.50
N ASN A 39 -4.12 -7.84 -10.94
CA ASN A 39 -3.90 -7.47 -9.56
C ASN A 39 -3.56 -5.99 -9.42
N ALA A 40 -4.15 -5.35 -8.43
CA ALA A 40 -3.92 -3.98 -8.02
C ALA A 40 -2.77 -3.93 -7.02
N LEU A 41 -1.71 -3.22 -7.34
CA LEU A 41 -0.52 -3.13 -6.52
C LEU A 41 -0.30 -1.68 -6.04
N LEU A 42 -0.28 -1.49 -4.73
CA LEU A 42 0.11 -0.24 -4.09
C LEU A 42 1.64 -0.14 -4.02
N VAL A 43 2.16 0.97 -4.50
CA VAL A 43 3.57 1.35 -4.42
C VAL A 43 3.66 2.78 -3.92
N MET A 44 4.54 3.03 -2.95
CA MET A 44 4.89 4.38 -2.52
C MET A 44 6.26 4.77 -3.05
N GLU A 45 6.39 5.99 -3.53
CA GLU A 45 7.62 6.52 -4.10
C GLU A 45 8.02 7.82 -3.39
N LYS A 46 9.31 7.95 -3.06
CA LYS A 46 9.92 9.19 -2.57
C LYS A 46 11.29 9.32 -3.21
N GLU A 47 11.62 10.52 -3.63
CA GLU A 47 12.91 10.81 -4.27
C GLU A 47 14.08 10.33 -3.40
N GLY A 48 15.05 9.67 -4.03
CA GLY A 48 16.22 9.10 -3.35
C GLY A 48 15.96 7.79 -2.59
N ILE A 49 14.72 7.30 -2.50
CA ILE A 49 14.38 6.05 -1.82
C ILE A 49 14.07 4.95 -2.83
N LYS A 50 14.93 3.94 -2.88
CA LYS A 50 14.76 2.74 -3.71
C LYS A 50 14.19 1.59 -2.89
N ASN A 51 13.61 0.61 -3.59
CA ASN A 51 13.10 -0.64 -3.00
C ASN A 51 11.97 -0.43 -2.00
N MET A 52 10.99 0.42 -2.29
CA MET A 52 9.79 0.46 -1.46
C MET A 52 8.97 -0.83 -1.65
N PRO A 53 8.29 -1.32 -0.61
CA PRO A 53 7.49 -2.54 -0.71
C PRO A 53 6.31 -2.33 -1.65
N VAL A 54 5.94 -3.42 -2.32
CA VAL A 54 4.77 -3.51 -3.18
C VAL A 54 3.72 -4.32 -2.43
N MET A 55 2.52 -3.78 -2.25
CA MET A 55 1.43 -4.46 -1.54
C MET A 55 0.25 -4.72 -2.48
N SER A 56 -0.29 -5.94 -2.47
CA SER A 56 -1.54 -6.25 -3.17
C SER A 56 -2.73 -5.59 -2.47
N LEU A 57 -3.64 -5.04 -3.26
CA LEU A 57 -4.85 -4.39 -2.80
C LEU A 57 -6.12 -5.27 -2.92
N GLU A 58 -6.03 -6.46 -3.53
CA GLU A 58 -7.22 -7.29 -3.83
C GLU A 58 -8.00 -7.69 -2.58
N THR A 59 -7.32 -8.13 -1.53
CA THR A 59 -7.98 -8.51 -0.27
C THR A 59 -8.75 -7.34 0.36
N TYR A 60 -8.24 -6.12 0.24
CA TYR A 60 -8.91 -4.92 0.74
C TYR A 60 -10.08 -4.50 -0.15
N LEU A 61 -9.94 -4.66 -1.47
CA LEU A 61 -11.02 -4.45 -2.41
C LEU A 61 -12.20 -5.39 -2.11
N ASP A 62 -11.92 -6.66 -1.83
CA ASP A 62 -12.94 -7.66 -1.49
C ASP A 62 -13.63 -7.34 -0.16
N ARG A 63 -12.88 -6.85 0.84
CA ARG A 63 -13.43 -6.39 2.12
C ARG A 63 -14.44 -5.26 1.94
N VAL A 64 -14.11 -4.22 1.17
CA VAL A 64 -15.08 -3.12 0.96
C VAL A 64 -16.24 -3.55 0.07
N LYS A 65 -16.03 -4.42 -0.93
CA LYS A 65 -17.15 -5.04 -1.68
C LYS A 65 -18.07 -5.85 -0.77
N GLY A 66 -17.51 -6.47 0.27
CA GLY A 66 -18.25 -7.18 1.33
C GLY A 66 -18.99 -6.26 2.31
N GLY A 67 -18.90 -4.94 2.15
CA GLY A 67 -19.60 -3.96 2.98
C GLY A 67 -18.83 -3.47 4.20
N GLU A 68 -17.53 -3.76 4.30
CA GLU A 68 -16.70 -3.20 5.35
C GLU A 68 -16.52 -1.68 5.20
N ASP A 69 -16.38 -0.97 6.33
CA ASP A 69 -16.20 0.47 6.35
C ASP A 69 -14.95 0.92 5.58
N GLU A 70 -15.16 1.80 4.60
CA GLU A 70 -14.12 2.32 3.70
C GLU A 70 -12.96 2.98 4.46
N LYS A 71 -13.27 3.72 5.53
CA LYS A 71 -12.27 4.43 6.32
C LYS A 71 -11.44 3.44 7.15
N ALA A 72 -12.07 2.44 7.75
CA ALA A 72 -11.37 1.36 8.45
C ALA A 72 -10.40 0.63 7.51
N VAL A 73 -10.85 0.29 6.30
CA VAL A 73 -10.00 -0.35 5.29
C VAL A 73 -8.83 0.55 4.89
N LEU A 74 -9.03 1.85 4.67
CA LEU A 74 -7.92 2.77 4.40
C LEU A 74 -6.86 2.82 5.51
N ILE A 75 -7.31 2.82 6.77
CA ILE A 75 -6.42 2.82 7.94
C ILE A 75 -5.60 1.52 7.95
N ASP A 76 -6.24 0.37 7.73
CA ASP A 76 -5.56 -0.92 7.70
C ASP A 76 -4.50 -0.98 6.60
N ILE A 77 -4.81 -0.52 5.38
CA ILE A 77 -3.83 -0.46 4.29
C ILE A 77 -2.62 0.40 4.72
N ALA A 78 -2.86 1.55 5.35
CA ALA A 78 -1.77 2.43 5.80
C ALA A 78 -0.89 1.76 6.89
N VAL A 79 -1.51 1.08 7.85
CA VAL A 79 -0.82 0.36 8.93
C VAL A 79 0.01 -0.78 8.38
N ASP A 80 -0.57 -1.60 7.50
CA ASP A 80 0.11 -2.76 6.93
C ASP A 80 1.23 -2.34 5.98
N TYR A 81 1.03 -1.28 5.18
CA TYR A 81 2.11 -0.72 4.36
C TYR A 81 3.29 -0.27 5.24
N ALA A 82 3.03 0.49 6.31
CA ALA A 82 4.07 0.96 7.22
C ALA A 82 4.80 -0.21 7.90
N ARG A 83 4.08 -1.28 8.25
CA ARG A 83 4.66 -2.51 8.79
C ARG A 83 5.59 -3.20 7.78
N MET A 84 5.18 -3.32 6.53
CA MET A 84 6.01 -3.90 5.46
C MET A 84 7.31 -3.11 5.28
N VAL A 85 7.25 -1.78 5.24
CA VAL A 85 8.45 -0.93 5.15
C VAL A 85 9.40 -1.17 6.32
N SER A 86 8.86 -1.24 7.54
CA SER A 86 9.65 -1.49 8.76
C SER A 86 10.33 -2.87 8.74
N ILE A 87 9.65 -3.92 8.28
CA ILE A 87 10.22 -5.27 8.14
C ILE A 87 11.36 -5.25 7.12
N GLN A 88 11.15 -4.63 5.97
CA GLN A 88 12.14 -4.58 4.90
C GLN A 88 13.40 -3.79 5.30
N ARG A 89 13.25 -2.68 6.02
CA ARG A 89 14.41 -1.93 6.55
C ARG A 89 15.19 -2.76 7.56
N ARG A 90 14.51 -3.48 8.45
CA ARG A 90 15.16 -4.36 9.43
C ARG A 90 15.92 -5.52 8.77
N SER A 91 15.38 -6.11 7.70
CA SER A 91 16.08 -7.18 6.97
C SER A 91 17.33 -6.66 6.26
N GLN A 92 17.27 -5.48 5.63
CA GLN A 92 18.42 -4.84 5.00
C GLN A 92 19.54 -4.51 6.01
N HIS A 93 19.20 -3.90 7.15
CA HIS A 93 20.18 -3.60 8.19
C HIS A 93 20.88 -4.86 8.73
N ARG A 94 20.16 -5.98 8.87
CA ARG A 94 20.74 -7.25 9.32
C ARG A 94 21.68 -7.89 8.29
N GLN A 95 21.46 -7.66 7.00
CA GLN A 95 22.34 -8.18 5.95
C GLN A 95 23.66 -7.41 5.83
N MET A 96 23.68 -6.12 6.18
CA MET A 96 24.90 -5.30 6.15
C MET A 96 25.79 -5.45 7.39
N ALA A 97 25.28 -6.04 8.47
CA ALA A 97 26.00 -6.26 9.72
C ALA A 97 26.67 -7.65 9.81
N ARG A 98 26.74 -8.37 8.69
CA ARG A 98 27.39 -9.69 8.54
C ARG A 98 28.52 -9.57 7.53
#